data_AF-A0A2N3AFE9-F1
#
_entry.id   AF-A0A2N3AFE9-F1
#
_cell.length_a   1.000
_cell.length_b   1.000
_cell.length_c   1.000
_cell.angle_alpha   90.00
_cell.angle_beta   90.00
_cell.angle_gamma   90.00
#
_symmetry.space_group_name_H-M   'P 1'
#
loop_
_entity.id
_entity.type
_entity.pdbx_description
1 polymer ?
#
loop_
_entity_poly.entity_id
_entity_poly.type
_entity_poly.pdbx_seq_one_letter_code
_entity_poly.pdbx_strand_id
1 'polypeptide(L)'
;MWEQLKRIIKPNGAIVMTASQPFTSALIMSNAKMFKYEWVWEKSTVTGFQRSNYQPLKNTENICVFYPTEFINDMRSGSKEGEIKGKMKKAFRGSGLTTKELNALCGFEASGYLRTSSSWSNVLPNGEKRLILENVLKIKIEEITEKKEITFNPQGIVLCNKKNKRGRVGENWAEMKSNEYNQEFTNYPRHLLYFKSETGLHPTQKPVVLMEYLIKTYTNEGEIVLDFTMGSGTTGIACLNTKRNFIGIEKDDKYFSIAKDRITKHYNELKKKSLFLKA
;
A
#
# COMPACT_ATOMS: atom_id res chain seq x y z
N MET A 1 15.64 -3.26 -12.44
CA MET A 1 15.15 -2.50 -11.26
C MET A 1 14.11 -3.27 -10.47
N TRP A 2 12.93 -3.55 -11.04
CA TRP A 2 11.80 -4.13 -10.30
C TRP A 2 12.09 -5.47 -9.60
N GLU A 3 12.88 -6.36 -10.21
CA GLU A 3 13.29 -7.61 -9.57
C GLU A 3 14.05 -7.39 -8.26
N GLN A 4 14.95 -6.41 -8.23
CA GLN A 4 15.73 -6.07 -7.03
C GLN A 4 14.86 -5.43 -5.96
N LEU A 5 13.90 -4.57 -6.34
CA LEU A 5 12.94 -4.01 -5.40
C LEU A 5 12.01 -5.08 -4.81
N LYS A 6 11.52 -6.01 -5.64
CA LYS A 6 10.71 -7.15 -5.20
C LYS A 6 11.46 -8.08 -4.25
N ARG A 7 12.76 -8.25 -4.45
CA ARG A 7 13.61 -9.09 -3.60
C ARG A 7 13.68 -8.59 -2.16
N ILE A 8 13.56 -7.29 -1.93
CA ILE A 8 13.84 -6.66 -0.63
C ILE A 8 12.59 -6.05 0.04
N ILE A 9 11.55 -5.72 -0.73
CA ILE A 9 10.32 -5.12 -0.19
C ILE A 9 9.56 -6.16 0.64
N LYS A 10 9.03 -5.73 1.79
CA LYS A 10 8.10 -6.57 2.56
C LYS A 10 6.82 -6.83 1.73
N PRO A 11 6.13 -7.97 1.92
CA PRO A 11 5.00 -8.34 1.07
C PRO A 11 3.91 -7.26 0.96
N ASN A 12 3.57 -6.59 2.06
CA ASN A 12 2.57 -5.51 2.11
C ASN A 12 3.17 -4.09 2.03
N GLY A 13 4.43 -3.96 1.61
CA GLY A 13 5.13 -2.68 1.54
C GLY A 13 4.75 -1.89 0.30
N ALA A 14 4.70 -0.56 0.43
CA ALA A 14 4.58 0.34 -0.71
C ALA A 14 5.96 0.67 -1.29
N ILE A 15 6.05 0.75 -2.61
CA ILE A 15 7.15 1.38 -3.33
C ILE A 15 6.63 2.72 -3.83
N VAL A 16 7.24 3.80 -3.36
CA VAL A 16 6.80 5.17 -3.62
C VAL A 16 7.90 5.92 -4.34
N MET A 17 7.63 6.43 -5.54
CA MET A 17 8.64 7.04 -6.40
C MET A 17 8.19 8.39 -6.93
N THR A 18 9.01 9.43 -6.71
CA THR A 18 8.79 10.75 -7.31
C THR A 18 9.24 10.75 -8.76
N ALA A 19 8.45 11.31 -9.66
CA ALA A 19 8.73 11.36 -11.09
C ALA A 19 8.15 12.60 -11.76
N SER A 20 8.68 12.94 -12.93
CA SER A 20 8.16 14.01 -13.78
C SER A 20 7.97 13.52 -15.22
N GLN A 21 6.92 13.98 -15.90
CA GLN A 21 6.66 13.61 -17.29
C GLN A 21 7.79 14.05 -18.24
N PRO A 22 8.17 13.21 -19.24
CA PRO A 22 7.51 11.95 -19.67
C PRO A 22 7.91 10.68 -18.88
N PHE A 23 8.88 10.79 -17.97
CA PHE A 23 9.42 9.64 -17.24
C PHE A 23 8.37 8.98 -16.34
N THR A 24 7.42 9.74 -15.78
CA THR A 24 6.30 9.19 -15.01
C THR A 24 5.55 8.11 -15.78
N SER A 25 5.18 8.38 -17.05
CA SER A 25 4.50 7.40 -17.90
C SER A 25 5.34 6.16 -18.16
N ALA A 26 6.64 6.33 -18.45
CA ALA A 26 7.55 5.21 -18.64
C ALA A 26 7.70 4.36 -17.35
N LEU A 27 7.80 4.99 -16.19
CA LEU A 27 7.91 4.33 -14.89
C LEU A 27 6.65 3.52 -14.59
N ILE A 28 5.46 4.10 -14.76
CA ILE A 28 4.19 3.42 -14.55
C ILE A 28 4.09 2.20 -15.48
N MET A 29 4.34 2.40 -16.77
CA MET A 29 4.21 1.33 -17.77
C MET A 29 5.25 0.23 -17.59
N SER A 30 6.43 0.54 -17.04
CA SER A 30 7.45 -0.48 -16.73
C SER A 30 6.97 -1.51 -15.69
N ASN A 31 5.93 -1.20 -14.91
CA ASN A 31 5.30 -2.15 -13.99
C ASN A 31 3.83 -1.81 -13.68
N ALA A 32 3.00 -1.79 -14.72
CA ALA A 32 1.57 -1.47 -14.61
C ALA A 32 0.81 -2.42 -13.65
N LYS A 33 1.29 -3.66 -13.46
CA LYS A 33 0.67 -4.64 -12.54
C LYS A 33 0.78 -4.22 -11.07
N MET A 34 1.89 -3.62 -10.68
CA MET A 34 2.10 -3.17 -9.29
C MET A 34 1.61 -1.74 -9.06
N PHE A 35 1.50 -0.93 -10.11
CA PHE A 35 0.97 0.43 -10.00
C PHE A 35 -0.47 0.43 -9.45
N LYS A 36 -0.80 1.39 -8.58
CA LYS A 36 -2.16 1.56 -8.04
C LYS A 36 -2.72 2.95 -8.24
N TYR A 37 -1.98 3.96 -7.83
CA TYR A 37 -2.38 5.35 -7.94
C TYR A 37 -1.15 6.25 -7.84
N GLU A 38 -1.38 7.53 -8.01
CA GLU A 38 -0.37 8.56 -7.79
C GLU A 38 -0.89 9.64 -6.85
N TRP A 39 0.03 10.28 -6.14
CA TRP A 39 -0.20 11.63 -5.64
C TRP A 39 0.37 12.64 -6.62
N VAL A 40 -0.20 13.84 -6.57
CA VAL A 40 0.35 15.01 -7.24
C VAL A 40 0.83 15.95 -6.17
N TRP A 41 2.15 16.15 -6.09
CA TRP A 41 2.74 17.15 -5.22
C TRP A 41 2.72 18.51 -5.91
N GLU A 42 1.94 19.44 -5.37
CA GLU A 42 1.97 20.86 -5.70
C GLU A 42 3.09 21.56 -4.92
N LYS A 43 4.03 22.11 -5.69
CA LYS A 43 5.22 22.80 -5.21
C LYS A 43 4.90 24.28 -5.03
N SER A 44 5.48 24.89 -4.00
CA SER A 44 5.44 26.36 -3.82
C SER A 44 6.17 27.13 -4.93
N THR A 45 7.08 26.48 -5.64
CA THR A 45 7.99 27.13 -6.58
C THR A 45 7.74 26.61 -7.98
N VAL A 46 7.58 27.53 -8.91
CA VAL A 46 7.37 27.24 -10.33
C VAL A 46 8.72 27.08 -11.02
N THR A 47 8.82 26.12 -11.94
CA THR A 47 10.06 25.78 -12.66
C THR A 47 9.84 25.71 -14.16
N GLY A 48 10.91 25.83 -14.94
CA GLY A 48 10.87 25.70 -16.40
C GLY A 48 10.79 27.01 -17.18
N PHE A 49 11.15 28.15 -16.58
CA PHE A 49 11.18 29.46 -17.24
C PHE A 49 12.02 29.46 -18.53
N GLN A 50 13.10 28.69 -18.59
CA GLN A 50 13.93 28.58 -19.79
C GLN A 50 13.19 27.99 -21.01
N ARG A 51 12.05 27.33 -20.78
CA ARG A 51 11.24 26.67 -21.82
C ARG A 51 9.83 27.26 -21.92
N SER A 52 9.55 28.40 -21.28
CA SER A 52 8.21 28.98 -21.21
C SER A 52 7.63 29.35 -22.57
N ASN A 53 8.49 29.58 -23.57
CA ASN A 53 8.07 29.88 -24.94
C ASN A 53 7.50 28.67 -25.68
N TYR A 54 7.72 27.45 -25.18
CA TYR A 54 7.35 26.20 -25.86
C TYR A 54 6.40 25.31 -25.04
N GLN A 55 6.28 25.55 -23.73
CA GLN A 55 5.45 24.75 -22.84
C GLN A 55 5.08 25.52 -21.56
N PRO A 56 3.99 25.13 -20.87
CA PRO A 56 3.64 25.67 -19.57
C PRO A 56 4.73 25.42 -18.53
N LEU A 57 4.82 26.32 -17.57
CA LEU A 57 5.68 26.15 -16.40
C LEU A 57 5.17 24.99 -15.53
N LYS A 58 6.09 24.35 -14.80
CA LYS A 58 5.79 23.20 -13.95
C LYS A 58 5.84 23.58 -12.48
N ASN A 59 4.71 23.49 -11.80
CA ASN A 59 4.58 23.61 -10.35
C ASN A 59 4.18 22.29 -9.68
N THR A 60 4.09 21.19 -10.42
CA THR A 60 3.74 19.87 -9.86
C THR A 60 4.83 18.82 -10.07
N GLU A 61 4.77 17.75 -9.29
CA GLU A 61 5.54 16.52 -9.46
C GLU A 61 4.65 15.30 -9.12
N ASN A 62 4.80 14.20 -9.84
CA ASN A 62 4.03 12.98 -9.59
C ASN A 62 4.73 12.12 -8.53
N ILE A 63 3.96 11.45 -7.69
CA ILE A 63 4.45 10.46 -6.74
C ILE A 63 3.71 9.16 -7.03
N CYS A 64 4.34 8.26 -7.77
CA CYS A 64 3.75 6.99 -8.17
C CYS A 64 3.83 5.97 -7.03
N VAL A 65 2.71 5.30 -6.75
CA VAL A 65 2.60 4.32 -5.67
C VAL A 65 2.37 2.94 -6.26
N PHE A 66 3.25 2.02 -5.90
CA PHE A 66 3.23 0.63 -6.32
C PHE A 66 3.11 -0.29 -5.11
N TYR A 67 2.33 -1.35 -5.23
CA TYR A 67 2.25 -2.42 -4.25
C TYR A 67 2.53 -3.76 -4.92
N PRO A 68 3.20 -4.71 -4.25
CA PRO A 68 3.30 -6.09 -4.72
C PRO A 68 1.91 -6.64 -5.07
N THR A 69 1.74 -7.09 -6.30
CA THR A 69 0.43 -7.42 -6.90
C THR A 69 -0.32 -8.54 -6.16
N GLU A 70 0.39 -9.35 -5.39
CA GLU A 70 -0.13 -10.48 -4.60
C GLU A 70 -1.18 -10.05 -3.55
N PHE A 71 -1.23 -8.76 -3.16
CA PHE A 71 -2.12 -8.27 -2.10
C PHE A 71 -3.40 -7.57 -2.57
N ILE A 72 -3.55 -7.25 -3.86
CA ILE A 72 -4.67 -6.38 -4.33
C ILE A 72 -5.62 -7.09 -5.30
N ASN A 73 -5.24 -8.24 -5.86
CA ASN A 73 -6.18 -9.05 -6.65
C ASN A 73 -7.42 -9.49 -5.86
N ASP A 74 -7.41 -9.31 -4.54
CA ASP A 74 -8.46 -9.68 -3.59
C ASP A 74 -9.60 -8.64 -3.43
N MET A 75 -9.42 -7.37 -3.80
CA MET A 75 -10.43 -6.33 -3.49
C MET A 75 -11.59 -6.21 -4.49
N ARG A 76 -11.51 -6.83 -5.68
CA ARG A 76 -12.52 -6.65 -6.75
C ARG A 76 -13.03 -7.91 -7.44
N SER A 77 -12.54 -9.10 -7.09
CA SER A 77 -12.93 -10.31 -7.79
C SER A 77 -12.92 -11.48 -6.82
N GLY A 78 -13.76 -12.50 -7.03
CA GLY A 78 -13.75 -13.77 -6.30
C GLY A 78 -12.46 -14.60 -6.46
N SER A 79 -11.30 -13.95 -6.51
CA SER A 79 -9.95 -14.50 -6.61
C SER A 79 -9.50 -15.16 -5.31
N LYS A 80 -9.85 -14.61 -4.13
CA LYS A 80 -9.61 -15.25 -2.83
C LYS A 80 -10.23 -16.62 -2.73
N GLU A 81 -11.50 -16.67 -3.11
CA GLU A 81 -12.30 -17.87 -3.06
C GLU A 81 -11.75 -18.92 -4.03
N GLY A 82 -11.24 -18.46 -5.18
CA GLY A 82 -10.47 -19.28 -6.11
C GLY A 82 -9.14 -19.80 -5.53
N GLU A 83 -8.38 -18.99 -4.80
CA GLU A 83 -7.11 -19.40 -4.17
C GLU A 83 -7.36 -20.43 -3.06
N ILE A 84 -8.32 -20.16 -2.19
CA ILE A 84 -8.68 -21.08 -1.11
C ILE A 84 -9.22 -22.38 -1.69
N LYS A 85 -10.07 -22.32 -2.73
CA LYS A 85 -10.53 -23.49 -3.49
C LYS A 85 -9.36 -24.25 -4.11
N GLY A 86 -8.35 -23.55 -4.63
CA GLY A 86 -7.11 -24.15 -5.16
C GLY A 86 -6.31 -24.91 -4.09
N LYS A 87 -6.11 -24.32 -2.92
CA LYS A 87 -5.44 -24.96 -1.78
C LYS A 87 -6.25 -26.15 -1.25
N MET A 88 -7.57 -26.02 -1.13
CA MET A 88 -8.46 -27.13 -0.76
C MET A 88 -8.44 -28.27 -1.77
N LYS A 89 -8.41 -27.98 -3.07
CA LYS A 89 -8.24 -28.99 -4.12
C LYS A 89 -6.90 -29.72 -3.97
N LYS A 90 -5.81 -29.00 -3.66
CA LYS A 90 -4.49 -29.59 -3.46
C LYS A 90 -4.46 -30.48 -2.21
N ALA A 91 -5.05 -30.03 -1.11
CA ALA A 91 -5.16 -30.82 0.12
C ALA A 91 -6.02 -32.06 -0.07
N PHE A 92 -7.16 -31.94 -0.75
CA PHE A 92 -7.99 -33.09 -1.08
C PHE A 92 -7.25 -34.11 -1.96
N ARG A 93 -6.49 -33.65 -2.96
CA ARG A 93 -5.63 -34.54 -3.76
C ARG A 93 -4.52 -35.20 -2.94
N GLY A 94 -3.98 -34.47 -1.95
CA GLY A 94 -2.91 -34.95 -1.07
C GLY A 94 -3.38 -35.81 0.11
N SER A 95 -4.67 -35.81 0.43
CA SER A 95 -5.22 -36.55 1.57
C SER A 95 -5.46 -38.04 1.27
N GLY A 96 -5.48 -38.43 -0.01
CA GLY A 96 -5.79 -39.80 -0.43
C GLY A 96 -7.28 -40.17 -0.33
N LEU A 97 -8.15 -39.24 0.07
CA LEU A 97 -9.59 -39.48 0.22
C LEU A 97 -10.28 -39.61 -1.14
N THR A 98 -11.19 -40.56 -1.25
CA THR A 98 -12.16 -40.61 -2.34
C THR A 98 -13.24 -39.54 -2.17
N THR A 99 -13.98 -39.24 -3.24
CA THR A 99 -15.13 -38.33 -3.18
C THR A 99 -16.21 -38.83 -2.20
N LYS A 100 -16.44 -40.14 -2.13
CA LYS A 100 -17.45 -40.75 -1.26
C LYS A 100 -17.04 -40.60 0.22
N GLU A 101 -15.78 -40.83 0.53
CA GLU A 101 -15.23 -40.65 1.89
C GLU A 101 -15.26 -39.19 2.32
N LEU A 102 -14.89 -38.26 1.43
CA LEU A 102 -14.96 -36.83 1.72
C LEU A 102 -16.37 -36.40 2.10
N ASN A 103 -17.38 -36.79 1.30
CA ASN A 103 -18.76 -36.41 1.56
C ASN A 103 -19.30 -37.06 2.85
N ALA A 104 -18.93 -38.30 3.12
CA ALA A 104 -19.30 -39.00 4.36
C ALA A 104 -18.71 -38.32 5.61
N LEU A 105 -17.42 -37.97 5.57
CA LEU A 105 -16.74 -37.28 6.67
C LEU A 105 -17.27 -35.86 6.89
N CYS A 106 -17.67 -35.18 5.82
CA CYS A 106 -18.22 -33.83 5.92
C CYS A 106 -19.71 -33.80 6.32
N GLY A 107 -20.46 -34.88 6.11
CA GLY A 107 -21.92 -34.91 6.33
C GLY A 107 -22.72 -34.08 5.31
N PHE A 108 -22.11 -33.70 4.18
CA PHE A 108 -22.74 -32.99 3.07
C PHE A 108 -21.97 -33.23 1.76
N GLU A 109 -22.50 -32.74 0.63
CA GLU A 109 -21.88 -32.88 -0.70
C GLU A 109 -20.65 -31.95 -0.89
N ALA A 110 -19.62 -32.15 -0.06
CA ALA A 110 -18.36 -31.39 -0.07
C ALA A 110 -17.65 -31.41 -1.44
N SER A 111 -17.72 -32.52 -2.15
CA SER A 111 -17.09 -32.68 -3.47
C SER A 111 -17.65 -31.73 -4.53
N GLY A 112 -18.91 -31.31 -4.41
CA GLY A 112 -19.54 -30.37 -5.35
C GLY A 112 -18.81 -29.02 -5.35
N TYR A 113 -18.41 -28.55 -4.18
CA TYR A 113 -17.67 -27.29 -3.99
C TYR A 113 -16.23 -27.36 -4.53
N LEU A 114 -15.65 -28.56 -4.64
CA LEU A 114 -14.31 -28.78 -5.16
C LEU A 114 -14.29 -29.14 -6.65
N ARG A 115 -15.44 -29.35 -7.29
CA ARG A 115 -15.57 -29.64 -8.74
C ARG A 115 -15.98 -28.39 -9.54
N THR A 116 -15.77 -28.43 -10.85
CA THR A 116 -16.11 -27.43 -11.90
C THR A 116 -15.23 -26.17 -12.06
N SER A 117 -15.18 -25.72 -13.33
CA SER A 117 -14.35 -24.67 -13.95
C SER A 117 -15.17 -23.44 -14.44
N SER A 118 -16.45 -23.32 -14.04
CA SER A 118 -17.31 -22.20 -14.45
C SER A 118 -17.29 -21.05 -13.43
N SER A 119 -17.48 -19.83 -13.92
CA SER A 119 -17.36 -18.60 -13.12
C SER A 119 -18.39 -18.46 -11.98
N TRP A 120 -19.53 -19.14 -12.08
CA TRP A 120 -20.69 -18.97 -11.19
C TRP A 120 -20.81 -20.07 -10.10
N SER A 121 -19.97 -21.12 -10.15
CA SER A 121 -19.93 -22.27 -9.23
C SER A 121 -18.82 -22.13 -8.15
N ASN A 122 -18.44 -20.89 -7.82
CA ASN A 122 -17.22 -20.57 -7.09
C ASN A 122 -17.40 -20.19 -5.63
N VAL A 123 -18.52 -20.52 -4.99
CA VAL A 123 -18.72 -20.20 -3.57
C VAL A 123 -18.49 -21.46 -2.75
N LEU A 124 -17.42 -21.50 -1.95
CA LEU A 124 -17.19 -22.58 -0.98
C LEU A 124 -18.29 -22.52 0.10
N PRO A 125 -18.53 -23.61 0.84
CA PRO A 125 -19.55 -23.56 1.88
C PRO A 125 -19.16 -22.54 2.96
N ASN A 126 -20.14 -21.78 3.46
CA ASN A 126 -19.93 -20.79 4.53
C ASN A 126 -20.30 -21.39 5.90
N GLY A 127 -19.88 -20.73 7.00
CA GLY A 127 -20.28 -21.10 8.37
C GLY A 127 -19.79 -22.48 8.80
N GLU A 128 -20.62 -23.26 9.49
CA GLU A 128 -20.24 -24.57 10.05
C GLU A 128 -19.73 -25.56 8.99
N LYS A 129 -20.36 -25.59 7.81
CA LYS A 129 -19.94 -26.45 6.70
C LYS A 129 -18.53 -26.11 6.22
N ARG A 130 -18.09 -24.86 6.35
CA ARG A 130 -16.73 -24.43 6.07
C ARG A 130 -15.74 -25.12 7.01
N LEU A 131 -16.01 -24.99 8.31
CA LEU A 131 -15.13 -25.46 9.37
C LEU A 131 -14.98 -26.98 9.34
N ILE A 132 -16.07 -27.70 9.05
CA ILE A 132 -16.05 -29.15 8.86
C ILE A 132 -15.12 -29.54 7.70
N LEU A 133 -15.24 -28.87 6.55
CA LEU A 133 -14.40 -29.14 5.39
C LEU A 133 -12.92 -28.83 5.65
N GLU A 134 -12.63 -27.74 6.37
CA GLU A 134 -11.28 -27.37 6.83
C GLU A 134 -10.66 -28.45 7.71
N ASN A 135 -11.41 -28.92 8.71
CA ASN A 135 -10.96 -29.96 9.64
C ASN A 135 -10.69 -31.29 8.93
N VAL A 136 -11.59 -31.72 8.04
CA VAL A 136 -11.45 -32.98 7.29
C VAL A 136 -10.23 -32.94 6.37
N LEU A 137 -9.97 -31.81 5.72
CA LEU A 137 -8.81 -31.63 4.84
C LEU A 137 -7.52 -31.25 5.58
N LYS A 138 -7.59 -31.08 6.92
CA LYS A 138 -6.49 -30.62 7.77
C LYS A 138 -5.86 -29.32 7.25
N ILE A 139 -6.69 -28.41 6.79
CA ILE A 139 -6.30 -27.06 6.38
C ILE A 139 -6.82 -26.09 7.44
N LYS A 140 -5.96 -25.17 7.88
CA LYS A 140 -6.42 -23.97 8.58
C LYS A 140 -6.50 -22.83 7.59
N ILE A 141 -7.70 -22.37 7.28
CA ILE A 141 -7.86 -21.24 6.36
C ILE A 141 -7.37 -19.95 7.01
N GLU A 142 -7.49 -19.82 8.33
CA GLU A 142 -6.99 -18.69 9.11
C GLU A 142 -5.50 -18.42 8.83
N GLU A 143 -4.65 -19.46 8.80
CA GLU A 143 -3.22 -19.39 8.45
C GLU A 143 -2.97 -19.14 6.94
N ILE A 144 -3.92 -19.51 6.07
CA ILE A 144 -3.93 -19.14 4.64
C ILE A 144 -4.31 -17.66 4.45
N THR A 145 -5.04 -17.09 5.41
CA THR A 145 -5.69 -15.79 5.34
C THR A 145 -5.08 -14.73 6.25
N GLU A 146 -3.85 -14.90 6.75
CA GLU A 146 -3.08 -13.79 7.32
C GLU A 146 -2.88 -12.73 6.23
N LYS A 147 -3.90 -11.89 6.09
CA LYS A 147 -3.92 -10.69 5.28
C LYS A 147 -2.91 -9.79 5.95
N LYS A 148 -1.69 -9.78 5.42
CA LYS A 148 -0.87 -8.59 5.55
C LYS A 148 -1.54 -7.53 4.67
N GLU A 149 -2.54 -6.85 5.23
CA GLU A 149 -3.16 -5.72 4.57
C GLU A 149 -2.08 -4.72 4.18
N ILE A 150 -2.31 -4.04 3.05
CA ILE A 150 -1.43 -2.96 2.64
C ILE A 150 -1.32 -1.95 3.78
N THR A 151 -0.10 -1.55 4.13
CA THR A 151 0.08 -0.51 5.13
C THR A 151 -0.33 0.83 4.51
N PHE A 152 -1.49 1.35 4.90
CA PHE A 152 -1.99 2.65 4.48
C PHE A 152 -2.64 3.39 5.65
N ASN A 153 -1.95 4.39 6.18
CA ASN A 153 -2.39 5.22 7.29
C ASN A 153 -2.81 6.60 6.73
N PRO A 154 -4.10 6.87 6.48
CA PRO A 154 -4.53 8.15 5.94
C PRO A 154 -4.19 9.29 6.90
N GLN A 155 -3.45 10.27 6.42
CA GLN A 155 -3.04 11.43 7.22
C GLN A 155 -4.13 12.50 7.21
N GLY A 156 -4.33 13.17 8.35
CA GLY A 156 -5.26 14.29 8.48
C GLY A 156 -6.71 13.90 8.78
N ILE A 157 -6.99 12.62 9.06
CA ILE A 157 -8.34 12.17 9.41
C ILE A 157 -8.85 12.86 10.69
N VAL A 158 -10.15 13.16 10.71
CA VAL A 158 -10.83 13.81 11.85
C VAL A 158 -12.03 12.96 12.25
N LEU A 159 -12.19 12.67 13.54
CA LEU A 159 -13.35 11.92 14.04
C LEU A 159 -14.64 12.74 13.81
N CYS A 160 -15.66 12.14 13.20
CA CYS A 160 -16.94 12.83 12.92
C CYS A 160 -18.19 12.03 13.29
N ASN A 161 -18.10 10.70 13.48
CA ASN A 161 -19.21 9.82 13.91
C ASN A 161 -20.57 10.14 13.26
N LYS A 162 -20.57 10.35 11.94
CA LYS A 162 -21.74 10.78 11.18
C LYS A 162 -22.50 9.59 10.60
N LYS A 163 -23.81 9.53 10.82
CA LYS A 163 -24.70 8.60 10.10
C LYS A 163 -24.95 9.12 8.69
N ASN A 164 -24.59 8.34 7.68
CA ASN A 164 -24.87 8.66 6.29
C ASN A 164 -25.94 7.73 5.73
N LYS A 165 -26.87 8.31 4.97
CA LYS A 165 -27.85 7.57 4.18
C LYS A 165 -27.47 7.73 2.71
N ARG A 166 -27.17 6.63 2.02
CA ARG A 166 -26.95 6.67 0.57
C ARG A 166 -28.20 6.13 -0.11
N GLY A 167 -28.94 7.01 -0.79
CA GLY A 167 -30.03 6.60 -1.66
C GLY A 167 -29.45 5.81 -2.84
N ARG A 168 -30.02 4.65 -3.14
CA ARG A 168 -29.72 3.92 -4.37
C ARG A 168 -30.78 4.31 -5.40
N VAL A 169 -30.37 4.81 -6.56
CA VAL A 169 -31.28 4.92 -7.70
C VAL A 169 -31.52 3.50 -8.19
N GLY A 170 -32.73 2.97 -8.01
CA GLY A 170 -33.13 1.70 -8.61
C GLY A 170 -33.30 1.87 -10.12
N GLU A 171 -32.96 0.86 -10.91
CA GLU A 171 -33.20 0.87 -12.36
C GLU A 171 -34.69 0.83 -12.73
N ASN A 172 -35.58 0.65 -11.76
CA ASN A 172 -37.03 0.69 -11.93
C ASN A 172 -37.69 1.30 -10.68
N TRP A 173 -38.87 1.90 -10.85
CA TRP A 173 -39.74 2.60 -9.88
C TRP A 173 -40.20 1.79 -8.64
N ALA A 174 -39.41 0.82 -8.16
CA ALA A 174 -39.63 0.09 -6.92
C ALA A 174 -38.87 0.73 -5.75
N GLU A 175 -39.40 0.54 -4.54
CA GLU A 175 -39.00 1.18 -3.28
C GLU A 175 -37.49 1.38 -3.10
N MET A 176 -37.11 2.63 -2.76
CA MET A 176 -35.74 3.01 -2.44
C MET A 176 -35.26 2.34 -1.16
N LYS A 177 -34.51 1.23 -1.28
CA LYS A 177 -33.73 0.71 -0.14
C LYS A 177 -32.54 1.64 0.13
N SER A 178 -32.60 2.42 1.20
CA SER A 178 -31.48 3.22 1.69
C SER A 178 -30.53 2.34 2.50
N ASN A 179 -29.26 2.27 2.11
CA ASN A 179 -28.25 1.69 2.99
C ASN A 179 -27.76 2.78 3.95
N GLU A 180 -27.90 2.54 5.25
CA GLU A 180 -27.33 3.38 6.29
C GLU A 180 -25.94 2.85 6.66
N TYR A 181 -24.97 3.76 6.82
CA TYR A 181 -23.67 3.41 7.36
C TYR A 181 -23.14 4.53 8.26
N ASN A 182 -22.39 4.13 9.29
CA ASN A 182 -21.70 5.05 10.17
C ASN A 182 -20.35 5.41 9.54
N GLN A 183 -20.10 6.70 9.38
CA GLN A 183 -18.80 7.23 9.03
C GLN A 183 -18.11 7.72 10.30
N GLU A 184 -17.08 6.99 10.73
CA GLU A 184 -16.32 7.33 11.94
C GLU A 184 -15.40 8.53 11.71
N PHE A 185 -14.75 8.61 10.55
CA PHE A 185 -13.77 9.66 10.22
C PHE A 185 -14.14 10.48 8.97
N THR A 186 -13.72 11.74 8.94
CA THR A 186 -13.76 12.66 7.80
C THR A 186 -12.35 13.15 7.45
N ASN A 187 -12.23 14.07 6.48
CA ASN A 187 -10.97 14.69 6.06
C ASN A 187 -9.93 13.70 5.55
N TYR A 188 -10.37 12.66 4.84
CA TYR A 188 -9.48 11.74 4.15
C TYR A 188 -8.63 12.51 3.12
N PRO A 189 -7.34 12.11 2.96
CA PRO A 189 -6.44 12.81 2.06
C PRO A 189 -6.91 12.71 0.61
N ARG A 190 -6.73 13.80 -0.14
CA ARG A 190 -6.98 13.86 -1.58
C ARG A 190 -5.65 13.70 -2.34
N HIS A 191 -5.72 13.21 -3.56
CA HIS A 191 -4.53 12.92 -4.39
C HIS A 191 -3.59 14.13 -4.60
N LEU A 192 -4.10 15.37 -4.52
CA LEU A 192 -3.31 16.60 -4.61
C LEU A 192 -2.79 17.00 -3.21
N LEU A 193 -1.46 17.10 -3.09
CA LEU A 193 -0.75 17.42 -1.85
C LEU A 193 0.03 18.73 -2.02
N TYR A 194 -0.16 19.70 -1.13
CA TYR A 194 0.64 20.92 -1.12
C TYR A 194 1.76 20.83 -0.08
N PHE A 195 3.01 20.97 -0.52
CA PHE A 195 4.16 21.14 0.37
C PHE A 195 5.13 22.18 -0.19
N LYS A 196 5.63 23.07 0.67
CA LYS A 196 6.60 24.10 0.29
C LYS A 196 7.92 23.43 -0.15
N SER A 197 8.46 23.88 -1.28
CA SER A 197 9.72 23.38 -1.82
C SER A 197 10.89 23.79 -0.93
N GLU A 198 11.87 22.90 -0.79
CA GLU A 198 13.16 23.19 -0.13
C GLU A 198 14.27 23.19 -1.18
N THR A 199 15.27 24.06 -1.01
CA THR A 199 16.44 24.17 -1.88
C THR A 199 17.72 24.31 -1.06
N GLY A 200 18.88 24.14 -1.70
CA GLY A 200 20.18 24.49 -1.13
C GLY A 200 21.17 23.32 -0.98
N LEU A 201 20.69 22.09 -0.75
CA LEU A 201 21.58 20.93 -0.54
C LEU A 201 21.71 20.02 -1.76
N HIS A 202 20.63 19.90 -2.53
CA HIS A 202 20.59 19.12 -3.78
C HIS A 202 19.70 19.84 -4.80
N PRO A 203 20.01 19.81 -6.11
CA PRO A 203 19.20 20.46 -7.14
C PRO A 203 17.73 20.02 -7.15
N THR A 204 17.47 18.75 -6.80
CA THR A 204 16.13 18.14 -6.75
C THR A 204 15.70 17.77 -5.33
N GLN A 205 16.20 18.50 -4.31
CA GLN A 205 15.88 18.27 -2.90
C GLN A 205 14.37 18.22 -2.67
N LYS A 206 13.91 17.14 -2.01
CA LYS A 206 12.53 17.03 -1.54
C LYS A 206 12.39 17.66 -0.14
N PRO A 207 11.23 18.25 0.19
CA PRO A 207 10.95 18.76 1.53
C PRO A 207 10.87 17.64 2.56
N VAL A 208 11.38 17.89 3.76
CA VAL A 208 11.32 16.89 4.85
C VAL A 208 9.87 16.55 5.20
N VAL A 209 9.00 17.56 5.28
CA VAL A 209 7.59 17.38 5.66
C VAL A 209 6.82 16.52 4.66
N LEU A 210 7.12 16.64 3.35
CA LEU A 210 6.55 15.76 2.32
C LEU A 210 6.97 14.31 2.55
N MET A 211 8.26 14.08 2.83
CA MET A 211 8.76 12.72 3.07
C MET A 211 8.19 12.14 4.37
N GLU A 212 8.04 12.93 5.43
CA GLU A 212 7.38 12.50 6.67
C GLU A 212 5.93 12.10 6.43
N TYR A 213 5.18 12.87 5.63
CA TYR A 213 3.81 12.56 5.26
C TYR A 213 3.72 11.21 4.55
N LEU A 214 4.57 10.98 3.54
CA LEU A 214 4.59 9.72 2.79
C LEU A 214 5.02 8.54 3.69
N ILE A 215 6.07 8.71 4.50
CA ILE A 215 6.54 7.65 5.41
C ILE A 215 5.44 7.27 6.40
N LYS A 216 4.78 8.23 7.05
CA LYS A 216 3.65 7.96 7.96
C LYS A 216 2.51 7.26 7.24
N THR A 217 2.24 7.64 5.99
CA THR A 217 1.18 7.04 5.16
C THR A 217 1.44 5.57 4.86
N TYR A 218 2.68 5.18 4.58
CA TYR A 218 3.00 3.85 4.05
C TYR A 218 3.75 2.90 4.99
N THR A 219 4.07 3.35 6.20
CA THR A 219 4.84 2.57 7.19
C THR A 219 4.34 2.80 8.60
N ASN A 220 4.71 1.90 9.51
CA ASN A 220 4.50 2.04 10.95
C ASN A 220 5.80 2.43 11.67
N GLU A 221 5.71 2.92 12.91
CA GLU A 221 6.90 3.20 13.74
C GLU A 221 7.76 1.93 13.89
N GLY A 222 9.09 2.10 13.90
CA GLY A 222 10.05 1.00 13.96
C GLY A 222 10.31 0.28 12.63
N GLU A 223 9.49 0.48 11.59
CA GLU A 223 9.74 -0.12 10.28
C GLU A 223 10.94 0.53 9.56
N ILE A 224 11.48 -0.19 8.56
CA ILE A 224 12.62 0.26 7.75
C ILE A 224 12.13 0.91 6.45
N VAL A 225 12.69 2.07 6.13
CA VAL A 225 12.54 2.76 4.85
C VAL A 225 13.86 2.70 4.10
N LEU A 226 13.80 2.29 2.83
CA LEU A 226 14.93 2.31 1.90
C LEU A 226 14.77 3.48 0.93
N ASP A 227 15.82 4.29 0.79
CA ASP A 227 15.97 5.25 -0.29
C ASP A 227 17.25 4.93 -1.08
N PHE A 228 17.08 4.38 -2.28
CA PHE A 228 18.20 3.96 -3.12
C PHE A 228 18.77 5.09 -3.99
N THR A 229 18.23 6.31 -3.88
CA THR A 229 18.69 7.54 -4.53
C THR A 229 18.56 8.71 -3.55
N MET A 230 19.18 8.59 -2.38
CA MET A 230 18.86 9.43 -1.22
C MET A 230 19.22 10.91 -1.36
N GLY A 231 20.07 11.28 -2.33
CA GLY A 231 20.45 12.67 -2.58
C GLY A 231 20.99 13.35 -1.32
N SER A 232 20.38 14.47 -0.91
CA SER A 232 20.77 15.21 0.31
C SER A 232 20.24 14.61 1.62
N GLY A 233 19.72 13.39 1.61
CA GLY A 233 19.32 12.66 2.83
C GLY A 233 18.00 13.11 3.45
N THR A 234 17.12 13.79 2.71
CA THR A 234 15.79 14.22 3.23
C THR A 234 15.01 13.06 3.81
N THR A 235 14.98 11.90 3.12
CA THR A 235 14.27 10.70 3.58
C THR A 235 14.80 10.20 4.92
N GLY A 236 16.12 10.25 5.13
CA GLY A 236 16.73 9.85 6.40
C GLY A 236 16.33 10.77 7.56
N ILE A 237 16.28 12.09 7.34
CA ILE A 237 15.77 13.04 8.34
C ILE A 237 14.30 12.75 8.67
N ALA A 238 13.48 12.53 7.65
CA ALA A 238 12.07 12.21 7.84
C ALA A 238 11.87 10.88 8.60
N CYS A 239 12.70 9.87 8.34
CA CYS A 239 12.68 8.60 9.10
C CYS A 239 12.99 8.84 10.58
N LEU A 240 14.03 9.63 10.89
CA LEU A 240 14.36 9.97 12.28
C LEU A 240 13.22 10.69 12.99
N ASN A 241 12.62 11.70 12.35
CA ASN A 241 11.49 12.45 12.90
C ASN A 241 10.24 11.60 13.14
N THR A 242 10.10 10.55 12.34
CA THR A 242 8.96 9.64 12.41
C THR A 242 9.29 8.33 13.11
N LYS A 243 10.46 8.19 13.75
CA LYS A 243 10.88 6.96 14.44
C LYS A 243 10.85 5.71 13.54
N ARG A 244 11.26 5.85 12.29
CA ARG A 244 11.52 4.74 11.36
C ARG A 244 13.03 4.53 11.23
N ASN A 245 13.41 3.29 10.95
CA ASN A 245 14.78 2.95 10.57
C ASN A 245 15.02 3.35 9.11
N PHE A 246 16.26 3.70 8.76
CA PHE A 246 16.60 4.23 7.44
C PHE A 246 17.80 3.51 6.83
N ILE A 247 17.69 3.16 5.55
CA ILE A 247 18.79 2.73 4.70
C ILE A 247 18.84 3.66 3.49
N GLY A 248 19.98 4.32 3.29
CA GLY A 248 20.19 5.25 2.19
C GLY A 248 21.34 4.81 1.29
N ILE A 249 21.14 4.90 -0.03
CA ILE A 249 22.18 4.67 -1.04
C ILE A 249 22.29 5.93 -1.89
N GLU A 250 23.52 6.40 -2.08
CA GLU A 250 23.85 7.50 -2.98
C GLU A 250 25.14 7.13 -3.73
N LYS A 251 25.16 7.40 -5.03
CA LYS A 251 26.29 7.07 -5.91
C LYS A 251 27.35 8.17 -5.89
N ASP A 252 26.93 9.42 -5.74
CA ASP A 252 27.83 10.57 -5.73
C ASP A 252 28.41 10.82 -4.33
N ASP A 253 29.74 10.74 -4.19
CA ASP A 253 30.43 10.87 -2.89
C ASP A 253 30.19 12.21 -2.20
N LYS A 254 30.00 13.29 -2.98
CA LYS A 254 29.73 14.62 -2.43
C LYS A 254 28.33 14.65 -1.81
N TYR A 255 27.32 14.16 -2.53
CA TYR A 255 25.96 14.11 -1.99
C TYR A 255 25.83 13.09 -0.84
N PHE A 256 26.53 11.97 -0.92
CA PHE A 256 26.62 11.00 0.18
C PHE A 256 27.17 11.66 1.45
N SER A 257 28.26 12.42 1.34
CA SER A 257 28.87 13.12 2.47
C SER A 257 27.91 14.16 3.08
N ILE A 258 27.25 14.97 2.24
CA ILE A 258 26.23 15.94 2.68
C ILE A 258 25.09 15.23 3.45
N ALA A 259 24.56 14.14 2.91
CA ALA A 259 23.48 13.38 3.54
C ALA A 259 23.92 12.79 4.88
N LYS A 260 25.10 12.16 4.93
CA LYS A 260 25.66 11.55 6.14
C LYS A 260 25.81 12.57 7.27
N ASP A 261 26.41 13.72 6.99
CA ASP A 261 26.63 14.76 8.00
C ASP A 261 25.30 15.33 8.50
N ARG A 262 24.37 15.61 7.58
CA ARG A 262 23.03 16.13 7.90
C ARG A 262 22.26 15.17 8.80
N ILE A 263 22.22 13.88 8.46
CA ILE A 263 21.52 12.85 9.22
C ILE A 263 22.18 12.64 10.59
N THR A 264 23.51 12.55 10.64
CA THR A 264 24.27 12.35 11.89
C THR A 264 24.06 13.50 12.86
N LYS A 265 24.15 14.74 12.37
CA LYS A 265 23.88 15.94 13.19
C LYS A 265 22.48 15.90 13.78
N HIS A 266 21.46 15.65 12.95
CA HIS A 266 20.07 15.61 13.37
C HIS A 266 19.80 14.50 14.40
N TYR A 267 20.38 13.32 14.20
CA TYR A 267 20.29 12.20 15.15
C TYR A 267 20.86 12.58 16.53
N ASN A 268 22.03 13.22 16.55
CA ASN A 268 22.66 13.65 17.79
C ASN A 268 21.83 14.73 18.51
N GLU A 269 21.20 15.64 17.77
CA GLU A 269 20.29 16.66 18.34
C GLU A 269 19.04 16.02 18.97
N LEU A 270 18.44 15.03 18.32
CA LEU A 270 17.31 14.28 18.88
C LEU A 270 17.69 13.52 20.16
N LYS A 271 18.84 12.85 20.15
CA LYS A 271 19.38 12.15 21.34
C LYS A 271 19.61 13.09 22.51
N LYS A 272 20.20 14.28 22.27
CA LYS A 272 20.38 15.30 23.31
C LYS A 272 19.05 15.74 23.89
N LYS A 273 18.03 15.98 23.06
CA LYS A 273 16.68 16.36 23.53
C LYS A 273 16.02 15.28 24.39
N SER A 274 16.18 13.99 24.04
CA SER A 274 15.64 12.90 24.86
C SER A 274 16.30 12.75 26.23
N LEU A 275 17.50 13.31 26.43
CA LEU A 275 18.26 13.22 27.67
C LEU A 275 17.84 14.28 28.71
N PHE A 276 17.22 15.38 28.27
CA PHE A 276 16.75 16.47 29.14
C PHE A 276 15.21 16.50 29.16
N LEU A 277 14.61 15.73 30.07
CA LEU A 277 13.19 15.90 30.41
C LEU A 277 13.08 17.04 31.42
N LYS A 278 12.42 18.13 31.04
CA LYS A 278 12.02 19.18 31.97
C LYS A 278 10.89 18.59 32.83
N ALA A 279 11.13 18.44 34.13
CA ALA A 279 10.10 18.12 35.11
C ALA A 279 9.08 19.26 35.22
#